data_AF-A0A970E1M3-F1
#
_entry.id   AF-A0A970E1M3-F1
#
_cell.length_a   1.000
_cell.length_b   1.000
_cell.length_c   1.000
_cell.angle_alpha   90.00
_cell.angle_beta   90.00
_cell.angle_gamma   90.00
#
_symmetry.space_group_name_H-M   'P 1'
#
loop_
_entity.id
_entity.type
_entity.pdbx_description
1 polymer ?
#
loop_
_entity_poly.entity_id
_entity_poly.type
_entity_poly.pdbx_seq_one_letter_code
_entity_poly.pdbx_strand_id
1 'polypeptide(L)'
;YTNSDSIFLRSGQEIKNRSLLLELNGNELVSITLGDQPLTEGTDYTLTNRYLTFSASFLKELVEEAGSKHGTIASLTCHFSHGAPWDIYVIQHDLPVLHDTEGRTGRFRIPTDFNGDRLATMESVYTDGGNAGPADWTSYKEFNAAFRPDYEGSYIEITPAFFKETRDGEILLRMHFWSGSIIEYYLEKEGAVVVGKSTQ
;
A
#
# COMPACT_ATOMS: atom_id res chain seq x y z
N TYR A 1 -18.94 7.03 -3.18
CA TYR A 1 -17.51 6.67 -3.00
C TYR A 1 -17.36 5.16 -3.15
N THR A 2 -16.18 4.65 -3.46
CA THR A 2 -15.94 3.20 -3.60
C THR A 2 -15.34 2.57 -2.35
N ASN A 3 -15.31 1.23 -2.28
CA ASN A 3 -14.69 0.47 -1.17
C ASN A 3 -13.15 0.57 -1.10
N SER A 4 -12.53 1.16 -2.12
CA SER A 4 -11.12 1.55 -2.19
C SER A 4 -11.04 2.77 -3.11
N ASP A 5 -10.14 3.71 -2.82
CA ASP A 5 -9.80 4.82 -3.72
C ASP A 5 -8.69 4.46 -4.71
N SER A 6 -8.28 3.18 -4.76
CA SER A 6 -7.07 2.76 -5.46
C SER A 6 -7.27 1.45 -6.22
N ILE A 7 -6.71 1.38 -7.44
CA ILE A 7 -6.57 0.18 -8.26
C ILE A 7 -5.07 -0.10 -8.43
N PHE A 8 -4.60 -1.21 -7.87
CA PHE A 8 -3.22 -1.66 -8.02
C PHE A 8 -3.07 -2.58 -9.23
N LEU A 9 -2.13 -2.23 -10.12
CA LEU A 9 -1.75 -2.98 -11.31
C LEU A 9 -0.29 -3.39 -11.19
N ARG A 10 -0.02 -4.69 -11.06
CA ARG A 10 1.34 -5.19 -10.90
C ARG A 10 2.06 -5.27 -12.25
N SER A 11 3.26 -4.68 -12.32
CA SER A 11 4.15 -4.73 -13.47
C SER A 11 4.40 -6.18 -13.92
N GLY A 12 4.36 -6.41 -15.23
CA GLY A 12 4.59 -7.74 -15.82
C GLY A 12 3.46 -8.76 -15.63
N GLN A 13 2.38 -8.42 -14.92
CA GLN A 13 1.20 -9.28 -14.78
C GLN A 13 0.12 -8.94 -15.82
N GLU A 14 -0.73 -9.92 -16.13
CA GLU A 14 -1.88 -9.70 -17.00
C GLU A 14 -2.84 -8.66 -16.39
N ILE A 15 -3.08 -7.58 -17.12
CA ILE A 15 -4.09 -6.58 -16.77
C ILE A 15 -5.47 -7.13 -17.14
N LYS A 16 -6.34 -7.21 -16.13
CA LYS A 16 -7.73 -7.68 -16.23
C LYS A 16 -8.67 -6.55 -15.80
N ASN A 17 -9.97 -6.71 -16.07
CA ASN A 17 -10.99 -5.81 -15.54
C ASN A 17 -10.83 -5.63 -14.02
N ARG A 18 -11.12 -4.43 -13.53
CA ARG A 18 -11.06 -4.10 -12.11
C ARG A 18 -12.38 -3.53 -11.67
N SER A 19 -12.97 -4.13 -10.65
CA SER A 19 -14.28 -3.74 -10.12
C SER A 19 -14.12 -3.17 -8.73
N LEU A 20 -14.77 -2.04 -8.50
CA LEU A 20 -14.89 -1.41 -7.20
C LEU A 20 -16.38 -1.33 -6.84
N LEU A 21 -16.70 -1.63 -5.58
CA LEU A 21 -18.06 -1.49 -5.07
C LEU A 21 -18.33 -0.01 -4.85
N LEU A 22 -19.30 0.54 -5.55
CA LEU A 22 -19.71 1.93 -5.47
C LEU A 22 -20.87 2.10 -4.47
N GLU A 23 -20.60 2.82 -3.39
CA GLU A 23 -21.62 3.25 -2.43
C GLU A 23 -22.12 4.64 -2.81
N LEU A 24 -23.35 4.67 -3.32
CA LEU A 24 -24.00 5.85 -3.86
C LEU A 24 -24.66 6.72 -2.78
N ASN A 25 -25.11 6.11 -1.68
CA ASN A 25 -25.78 6.80 -0.57
C ASN A 25 -26.89 7.77 -1.02
N GLY A 26 -27.71 7.34 -2.00
CA GLY A 26 -28.80 8.14 -2.56
C GLY A 26 -28.42 9.07 -3.71
N ASN A 27 -27.15 9.11 -4.12
CA ASN A 27 -26.70 9.85 -5.30
C ASN A 27 -26.70 8.98 -6.57
N GLU A 28 -26.43 9.62 -7.70
CA GLU A 28 -26.23 8.95 -9.00
C GLU A 28 -24.83 9.27 -9.51
N LEU A 29 -24.18 8.29 -10.16
CA LEU A 29 -22.94 8.53 -10.89
C LEU A 29 -23.29 9.23 -12.21
N VAL A 30 -22.72 10.41 -12.44
CA VAL A 30 -23.01 11.25 -13.62
C VAL A 30 -21.96 11.05 -14.70
N SER A 31 -20.69 11.03 -14.33
CA SER A 31 -19.57 10.82 -15.26
C SER A 31 -18.31 10.38 -14.53
N ILE A 32 -17.34 9.87 -15.28
CA ILE A 32 -15.98 9.65 -14.81
C ILE A 32 -15.06 10.38 -15.78
N THR A 33 -14.07 11.09 -15.27
CA THR A 33 -13.08 11.80 -16.09
C THR A 33 -11.65 11.36 -15.76
N LEU A 34 -10.79 11.34 -16.78
CA LEU A 34 -9.34 11.27 -16.66
C LEU A 34 -8.80 12.68 -16.92
N GLY A 35 -8.47 13.40 -15.86
CA GLY A 35 -8.32 14.86 -15.94
C GLY A 35 -9.62 15.50 -16.45
N ASP A 36 -9.54 16.22 -17.57
CA ASP A 36 -10.71 16.84 -18.21
C ASP A 36 -11.41 15.94 -19.24
N GLN A 37 -10.85 14.76 -19.55
CA GLN A 37 -11.39 13.88 -20.59
C GLN A 37 -12.45 12.94 -20.01
N PRO A 38 -13.71 12.96 -20.51
CA PRO A 38 -14.72 12.02 -20.06
C PRO A 38 -14.44 10.61 -20.57
N LEU A 39 -14.61 9.63 -19.69
CA LEU A 39 -14.57 8.20 -20.03
C LEU A 39 -15.91 7.78 -20.65
N THR A 40 -15.85 6.79 -21.54
CA THR A 40 -16.99 6.23 -22.26
C THR A 40 -17.54 4.99 -21.55
N GLU A 41 -18.78 5.07 -21.06
CA GLU A 41 -19.47 3.90 -20.51
C GLU A 41 -19.71 2.83 -21.59
N GLY A 42 -19.52 1.56 -21.24
CA GLY A 42 -19.55 0.41 -22.15
C GLY A 42 -18.21 0.07 -22.78
N THR A 43 -17.27 1.03 -22.81
CA THR A 43 -15.91 0.84 -23.37
C THR A 43 -14.84 0.92 -22.30
N ASP A 44 -14.76 2.05 -21.59
CA ASP A 44 -13.72 2.29 -20.58
C ASP A 44 -14.14 1.74 -19.22
N TYR A 45 -15.44 1.86 -18.91
CA TYR A 45 -16.03 1.33 -17.70
C TYR A 45 -17.47 0.88 -17.90
N THR A 46 -18.00 0.15 -16.93
CA THR A 46 -19.42 -0.22 -16.84
C THR A 46 -19.88 -0.10 -15.39
N LEU A 47 -21.17 0.17 -15.17
CA LEU A 47 -21.78 0.14 -13.83
C LEU A 47 -22.91 -0.87 -13.78
N THR A 48 -22.70 -2.01 -13.12
CA THR A 48 -23.73 -3.05 -12.97
C THR A 48 -23.89 -3.44 -11.51
N ASN A 49 -25.12 -3.43 -10.98
CA ASN A 49 -25.41 -3.82 -9.59
C ASN A 49 -24.49 -3.15 -8.55
N ARG A 50 -24.19 -1.84 -8.74
CA ARG A 50 -23.24 -1.03 -7.94
C ARG A 50 -21.76 -1.38 -8.10
N TYR A 51 -21.39 -2.31 -8.97
CA TYR A 51 -19.99 -2.56 -9.30
C TYR A 51 -19.57 -1.67 -10.47
N LEU A 52 -18.74 -0.67 -10.16
CA LEU A 52 -18.04 0.13 -11.15
C LEU A 52 -16.83 -0.67 -11.65
N THR A 53 -16.88 -1.12 -12.89
CA THR A 53 -15.85 -1.98 -13.49
C THR A 53 -15.13 -1.25 -14.60
N PHE A 54 -13.83 -1.02 -14.44
CA PHE A 54 -12.95 -0.51 -15.48
C PHE A 54 -12.46 -1.67 -16.36
N SER A 55 -12.45 -1.46 -17.68
CA SER A 55 -12.08 -2.49 -18.64
C SER A 55 -10.57 -2.72 -18.66
N ALA A 56 -10.17 -3.96 -18.95
CA ALA A 56 -8.76 -4.32 -19.08
C ALA A 56 -8.05 -3.54 -20.19
N SER A 57 -8.74 -3.22 -21.29
CA SER A 57 -8.18 -2.43 -22.40
C SER A 57 -7.86 -1.02 -21.96
N PHE A 58 -8.80 -0.33 -21.31
CA PHE A 58 -8.58 1.02 -20.78
C PHE A 58 -7.41 1.05 -19.78
N LEU A 59 -7.37 0.11 -18.84
CA LEU A 59 -6.27 0.03 -17.87
C LEU A 59 -4.91 -0.28 -18.52
N LYS A 60 -4.88 -1.03 -19.63
CA LYS A 60 -3.66 -1.29 -20.40
C LYS A 60 -3.14 -0.02 -21.06
N GLU A 61 -4.00 0.77 -21.66
CA GLU A 61 -3.63 2.05 -22.29
C GLU A 61 -2.96 2.99 -21.27
N LEU A 62 -3.52 3.09 -20.06
CA LEU A 62 -2.91 3.89 -18.98
C LEU A 62 -1.51 3.40 -18.58
N VAL A 63 -1.31 2.08 -18.51
CA VAL A 63 -0.01 1.48 -18.16
C VAL A 63 1.00 1.67 -19.30
N GLU A 64 0.58 1.52 -20.55
CA GLU A 64 1.43 1.74 -21.73
C GLU A 64 1.88 3.20 -21.82
N GLU A 65 0.99 4.15 -21.54
CA GLU A 65 1.31 5.58 -21.48
C GLU A 65 2.31 5.91 -20.35
N ALA A 66 2.15 5.27 -19.19
CA ALA A 66 3.04 5.46 -18.04
C ALA A 66 4.42 4.81 -18.20
N GLY A 67 4.52 3.77 -19.03
CA GLY A 67 5.76 3.04 -19.28
C GLY A 67 6.30 2.33 -18.04
N SER A 68 7.56 2.58 -17.69
CA SER A 68 8.23 1.95 -16.54
C SER A 68 8.04 2.69 -15.22
N LYS A 69 7.14 3.69 -15.17
CA LYS A 69 6.89 4.46 -13.95
C LYS A 69 6.13 3.63 -12.93
N HIS A 70 6.63 3.59 -11.69
CA HIS A 70 5.87 3.06 -10.55
C HIS A 70 5.21 4.20 -9.75
N GLY A 71 4.09 3.90 -9.10
CA GLY A 71 3.26 4.82 -8.34
C GLY A 71 1.96 5.17 -9.07
N THR A 72 1.35 6.30 -8.69
CA THR A 72 0.13 6.77 -9.33
C THR A 72 0.42 7.18 -10.78
N ILE A 73 -0.23 6.49 -11.71
CA ILE A 73 -0.12 6.71 -13.16
C ILE A 73 -1.32 7.47 -13.72
N ALA A 74 -2.49 7.36 -13.08
CA ALA A 74 -3.70 8.10 -13.45
C ALA A 74 -4.58 8.37 -12.23
N SER A 75 -5.40 9.43 -12.32
CA SER A 75 -6.47 9.75 -11.37
C SER A 75 -7.79 9.81 -12.13
N LEU A 76 -8.72 8.93 -11.78
CA LEU A 76 -10.04 8.84 -12.37
C LEU A 76 -11.05 9.51 -11.43
N THR A 77 -11.63 10.62 -11.83
CA THR A 77 -12.53 11.40 -10.99
C THR A 77 -13.97 11.03 -11.29
N CYS A 78 -14.66 10.42 -10.33
CA CYS A 78 -16.08 10.13 -10.40
C CYS A 78 -16.89 11.36 -9.95
N HIS A 79 -17.77 11.84 -10.83
CA HIS A 79 -18.70 12.93 -10.56
C HIS A 79 -20.10 12.38 -10.26
N PHE A 80 -20.75 12.95 -9.25
CA PHE A 80 -22.07 12.51 -8.80
C PHE A 80 -23.09 13.64 -8.94
N SER A 81 -24.37 13.28 -8.87
CA SER A 81 -25.46 14.26 -8.93
C SER A 81 -25.38 15.30 -7.82
N HIS A 82 -24.87 14.92 -6.65
CA HIS A 82 -24.59 15.79 -5.51
C HIS A 82 -23.34 15.30 -4.75
N GLY A 83 -22.79 16.19 -3.91
CA GLY A 83 -21.64 15.87 -3.05
C GLY A 83 -20.30 16.11 -3.73
N ALA A 84 -19.23 15.73 -3.04
CA ALA A 84 -17.87 15.85 -3.57
C ALA A 84 -17.60 14.79 -4.64
N PRO A 85 -16.76 15.10 -5.65
CA PRO A 85 -16.23 14.07 -6.53
C PRO A 85 -15.39 13.05 -5.73
N TRP A 86 -15.22 11.87 -6.30
CA TRP A 86 -14.43 10.80 -5.70
C TRP A 86 -13.32 10.37 -6.67
N ASP A 87 -12.07 10.47 -6.24
CA ASP A 87 -10.93 10.08 -7.06
C ASP A 87 -10.58 8.61 -6.84
N ILE A 88 -10.28 7.93 -7.94
CA ILE A 88 -9.75 6.57 -7.98
C ILE A 88 -8.36 6.64 -8.61
N TYR A 89 -7.34 6.32 -7.82
CA TYR A 89 -5.95 6.29 -8.25
C TYR A 89 -5.64 4.96 -8.92
N VAL A 90 -5.21 5.01 -10.19
CA VAL A 90 -4.62 3.85 -10.85
C VAL A 90 -3.14 3.86 -10.52
N ILE A 91 -2.68 2.82 -9.85
CA ILE A 91 -1.33 2.69 -9.32
C ILE A 91 -0.64 1.51 -10.00
N GLN A 92 0.41 1.81 -10.76
CA GLN A 92 1.30 0.78 -11.27
C GLN A 92 2.36 0.48 -10.21
N HIS A 93 2.53 -0.79 -9.86
CA HIS A 93 3.47 -1.18 -8.81
C HIS A 93 4.21 -2.47 -9.14
N ASP A 94 5.25 -2.78 -8.39
CA ASP A 94 5.78 -4.14 -8.25
C ASP A 94 5.87 -4.52 -6.77
N LEU A 95 6.45 -5.68 -6.45
CA LEU A 95 6.71 -6.06 -5.07
C LEU A 95 7.66 -5.04 -4.42
N PRO A 96 7.31 -4.52 -3.23
CA PRO A 96 8.26 -3.76 -2.43
C PRO A 96 9.49 -4.60 -2.12
N VAL A 97 10.67 -3.99 -2.10
CA VAL A 97 11.93 -4.66 -1.72
C VAL A 97 12.48 -3.99 -0.46
N LEU A 98 12.60 -4.77 0.61
CA LEU A 98 13.25 -4.34 1.84
C LEU A 98 14.70 -4.83 1.81
N HIS A 99 15.64 -3.97 2.17
CA HIS A 99 17.07 -4.28 2.15
C HIS A 99 17.61 -4.57 3.55
N ASP A 100 18.66 -5.39 3.60
CA ASP A 100 19.43 -5.62 4.82
C ASP A 100 19.99 -4.31 5.37
N THR A 101 20.04 -4.20 6.69
CA THR A 101 20.60 -3.01 7.34
C THR A 101 21.10 -3.32 8.75
N GLU A 102 22.01 -2.49 9.24
CA GLU A 102 22.41 -2.50 10.65
C GLU A 102 22.25 -1.09 11.19
N GLY A 103 21.72 -0.98 12.41
CA GLY A 103 21.49 0.31 13.02
C GLY A 103 21.34 0.21 14.53
N ARG A 104 20.79 1.27 15.11
CA ARG A 104 20.59 1.36 16.56
C ARG A 104 19.14 1.65 16.88
N THR A 105 18.69 1.22 18.05
CA THR A 105 17.31 1.42 18.52
C THR A 105 16.87 2.89 18.57
N GLY A 106 17.81 3.83 18.73
CA GLY A 106 17.53 5.27 18.71
C GLY A 106 17.27 5.87 17.32
N ARG A 107 17.63 5.16 16.24
CA ARG A 107 17.40 5.54 14.84
C ARG A 107 17.67 4.32 13.95
N PHE A 108 16.63 3.55 13.67
CA PHE A 108 16.71 2.38 12.79
C PHE A 108 15.80 2.58 11.58
N ARG A 109 16.35 2.35 10.38
CA ARG A 109 15.66 2.59 9.11
C ARG A 109 15.96 1.43 8.19
N ILE A 110 14.92 0.75 7.74
CA ILE A 110 14.99 -0.31 6.74
C ILE A 110 14.99 0.38 5.38
N PRO A 111 16.08 0.37 4.59
CA PRO A 111 16.03 0.89 3.23
C PRO A 111 14.99 0.10 2.42
N THR A 112 14.16 0.79 1.66
CA THR A 112 12.99 0.18 1.02
C THR A 112 12.75 0.76 -0.37
N ASP A 113 12.73 -0.10 -1.38
CA ASP A 113 12.18 0.22 -2.69
C ASP A 113 10.68 -0.08 -2.65
N PHE A 114 9.86 0.96 -2.44
CA PHE A 114 8.41 0.79 -2.35
C PHE A 114 7.76 0.34 -3.66
N ASN A 115 8.44 0.54 -4.80
CA ASN A 115 7.98 0.13 -6.13
C ASN A 115 6.53 0.52 -6.43
N GLY A 116 6.11 1.72 -6.02
CA GLY A 116 4.77 2.26 -6.27
C GLY A 116 3.70 1.81 -5.27
N ASP A 117 3.99 0.85 -4.41
CA ASP A 117 3.09 0.40 -3.36
C ASP A 117 3.13 1.30 -2.13
N ARG A 118 2.19 1.10 -1.21
CA ARG A 118 2.02 1.90 0.01
C ARG A 118 1.86 0.99 1.21
N LEU A 119 2.61 1.26 2.28
CA LEU A 119 2.52 0.50 3.52
C LEU A 119 1.16 0.79 4.19
N ALA A 120 0.41 -0.27 4.48
CA ALA A 120 -0.87 -0.19 5.18
C ALA A 120 -0.67 -0.38 6.70
N THR A 121 0.04 -1.43 7.09
CA THR A 121 0.33 -1.73 8.50
C THR A 121 1.53 -2.65 8.66
N MET A 122 1.96 -2.88 9.90
CA MET A 122 3.06 -3.78 10.26
C MET A 122 2.64 -4.68 11.42
N GLU A 123 2.81 -5.98 11.26
CA GLU A 123 2.79 -6.91 12.39
C GLU A 123 4.20 -7.11 12.97
N SER A 124 4.28 -7.42 14.26
CA SER A 124 5.53 -7.74 14.93
C SER A 124 5.35 -8.82 16.00
N VAL A 125 6.13 -9.90 15.89
CA VAL A 125 6.12 -11.04 16.82
C VAL A 125 7.55 -11.47 17.11
N TYR A 126 7.79 -11.97 18.33
CA TYR A 126 9.03 -12.70 18.60
C TYR A 126 8.98 -14.08 17.96
N THR A 127 10.11 -14.56 17.43
CA THR A 127 10.15 -15.89 16.78
C THR A 127 10.05 -17.04 17.79
N ASP A 128 10.39 -16.79 19.06
CA ASP A 128 10.18 -17.72 20.18
C ASP A 128 8.76 -17.62 20.81
N GLY A 129 7.93 -16.69 20.34
CA GLY A 129 6.51 -16.57 20.71
C GLY A 129 6.14 -15.25 21.39
N GLY A 130 4.89 -14.83 21.16
CA GLY A 130 4.32 -13.58 21.69
C GLY A 130 4.51 -12.40 20.73
N ASN A 131 3.69 -11.36 20.92
CA ASN A 131 3.79 -10.13 20.13
C ASN A 131 4.96 -9.27 20.64
N ALA A 132 5.63 -8.58 19.73
CA ALA A 132 6.75 -7.71 20.06
C ALA A 132 6.34 -6.23 19.96
N GLY A 133 6.93 -5.40 20.84
CA GLY A 133 6.73 -3.96 20.86
C GLY A 133 5.42 -3.51 21.55
N PRO A 134 5.10 -2.21 21.47
CA PRO A 134 3.97 -1.61 22.17
C PRO A 134 2.63 -2.26 21.83
N ALA A 135 1.69 -2.24 22.78
CA ALA A 135 0.38 -2.90 22.66
C ALA A 135 0.52 -4.40 22.31
N ASP A 136 1.17 -5.16 23.19
CA ASP A 136 1.50 -6.59 23.02
C ASP A 136 0.29 -7.54 23.04
N TRP A 137 -0.92 -7.05 23.29
CA TRP A 137 -2.16 -7.81 23.12
C TRP A 137 -2.53 -8.04 21.64
N THR A 138 -1.87 -7.37 20.70
CA THR A 138 -2.03 -7.55 19.24
C THR A 138 -0.67 -7.59 18.52
N SER A 139 -0.57 -8.32 17.41
CA SER A 139 0.59 -8.32 16.54
C SER A 139 0.69 -7.03 15.72
N TYR A 140 -0.44 -6.39 15.40
CA TYR A 140 -0.50 -5.17 14.59
C TYR A 140 -0.02 -3.95 15.38
N LYS A 141 1.02 -3.30 14.90
CA LYS A 141 1.63 -2.15 15.56
C LYS A 141 0.96 -0.85 15.10
N GLU A 142 1.07 0.17 15.95
CA GLU A 142 0.47 1.47 15.69
C GLU A 142 1.30 2.26 14.65
N PHE A 143 0.64 2.64 13.55
CA PHE A 143 1.22 3.45 12.50
C PHE A 143 1.63 4.84 13.04
N ASN A 144 2.77 5.37 12.61
CA ASN A 144 3.44 6.60 13.09
C ASN A 144 4.00 6.55 14.53
N ALA A 145 3.49 5.69 15.40
CA ALA A 145 4.02 5.54 16.76
C ALA A 145 5.11 4.47 16.85
N ALA A 146 4.89 3.29 16.28
CA ALA A 146 5.84 2.18 16.31
C ALA A 146 6.71 2.14 15.04
N PHE A 147 6.14 2.46 13.88
CA PHE A 147 6.82 2.48 12.59
C PHE A 147 6.22 3.55 11.68
N ARG A 148 6.96 3.99 10.66
CA ARG A 148 6.45 4.88 9.61
C ARG A 148 7.24 4.76 8.31
N PRO A 149 6.58 4.74 7.14
CA PRO A 149 7.25 4.84 5.86
C PRO A 149 7.64 6.30 5.56
N ASP A 150 8.82 6.47 4.96
CA ASP A 150 9.28 7.69 4.32
C ASP A 150 9.52 7.37 2.83
N TYR A 151 8.56 7.75 1.99
CA TYR A 151 8.57 7.42 0.57
C TYR A 151 9.56 8.27 -0.22
N GLU A 152 9.85 9.50 0.21
CA GLU A 152 10.85 10.36 -0.44
C GLU A 152 12.27 9.96 -0.05
N GLY A 153 12.46 9.54 1.21
CA GLY A 153 13.71 9.01 1.72
C GLY A 153 13.97 7.54 1.38
N SER A 154 13.00 6.83 0.82
CA SER A 154 13.05 5.40 0.51
C SER A 154 13.43 4.51 1.71
N TYR A 155 12.76 4.70 2.85
CA TYR A 155 12.94 3.83 4.01
C TYR A 155 11.67 3.66 4.84
N ILE A 156 11.62 2.58 5.62
CA ILE A 156 10.66 2.42 6.72
C ILE A 156 11.44 2.61 8.03
N GLU A 157 11.03 3.59 8.84
CA GLU A 157 11.60 3.78 10.17
C GLU A 157 10.89 2.87 11.17
N ILE A 158 11.67 2.09 11.92
CA ILE A 158 11.22 1.44 13.13
C ILE A 158 11.64 2.33 14.29
N THR A 159 10.66 2.83 15.03
CA THR A 159 10.87 3.96 15.94
C THR A 159 11.59 3.53 17.22
N PRO A 160 12.21 4.47 17.95
CA PRO A 160 12.72 4.21 19.29
C PRO A 160 11.64 3.76 20.29
N ALA A 161 10.39 4.24 20.11
CA ALA A 161 9.27 3.84 20.95
C ALA A 161 8.96 2.35 20.82
N PHE A 162 9.02 1.82 19.59
CA PHE A 162 8.91 0.38 19.35
C PHE A 162 9.99 -0.39 20.11
N PHE A 163 11.27 -0.02 19.95
CA PHE A 163 12.36 -0.77 20.58
C PHE A 163 12.44 -0.64 22.10
N LYS A 164 11.85 0.42 22.69
CA LYS A 164 11.78 0.58 24.15
C LYS A 164 10.90 -0.48 24.80
N GLU A 165 9.92 -0.99 24.05
CA GLU A 165 8.99 -2.03 24.48
C GLU A 165 9.33 -3.40 23.86
N THR A 166 10.60 -3.59 23.45
CA THR A 166 11.10 -4.90 23.03
C THR A 166 12.26 -5.41 23.88
N ARG A 167 12.19 -6.69 24.25
CA ARG A 167 13.37 -7.46 24.69
C ARG A 167 14.33 -7.75 23.54
N ASP A 168 15.54 -8.16 23.90
CA ASP A 168 16.53 -8.69 22.96
C ASP A 168 16.07 -10.04 22.39
N GLY A 169 16.61 -10.37 21.22
CA GLY A 169 16.29 -11.56 20.44
C GLY A 169 15.71 -11.22 19.07
N GLU A 170 15.23 -12.28 18.40
CA GLU A 170 14.76 -12.23 17.03
C GLU A 170 13.27 -11.86 16.96
N ILE A 171 12.96 -10.92 16.07
CA ILE A 171 11.61 -10.41 15.82
C ILE A 171 11.30 -10.58 14.33
N LEU A 172 10.16 -11.19 14.03
CA LEU A 172 9.58 -11.23 12.69
C LEU A 172 8.62 -10.06 12.51
N LEU A 173 8.87 -9.25 11.49
CA LEU A 173 7.96 -8.24 10.99
C LEU A 173 7.21 -8.76 9.77
N ARG A 174 5.91 -8.47 9.67
CA ARG A 174 5.15 -8.63 8.42
C ARG A 174 4.64 -7.27 7.98
N MET A 175 5.18 -6.79 6.86
CA MET A 175 4.82 -5.50 6.27
C MET A 175 3.66 -5.71 5.30
N HIS A 176 2.48 -5.21 5.67
CA HIS A 176 1.27 -5.31 4.86
C HIS A 176 1.14 -4.07 3.99
N PHE A 177 1.04 -4.27 2.68
CA PHE A 177 0.91 -3.19 1.71
C PHE A 177 -0.50 -3.13 1.11
N TRP A 178 -0.90 -1.95 0.64
CA TRP A 178 -2.24 -1.71 0.09
C TRP A 178 -2.52 -2.48 -1.21
N SER A 179 -1.49 -2.92 -1.95
CA SER A 179 -1.66 -3.88 -3.04
C SER A 179 -2.14 -5.28 -2.60
N GLY A 180 -2.07 -5.57 -1.29
CA GLY A 180 -2.27 -6.90 -0.72
C GLY A 180 -0.98 -7.71 -0.56
N SER A 181 0.17 -7.16 -0.96
CA SER A 181 1.47 -7.80 -0.74
C SER A 181 1.83 -7.81 0.74
N ILE A 182 2.45 -8.90 1.19
CA ILE A 182 3.01 -9.03 2.55
C ILE A 182 4.48 -9.38 2.40
N ILE A 183 5.36 -8.53 2.95
CA ILE A 183 6.80 -8.76 2.95
C ILE A 183 7.27 -9.07 4.37
N GLU A 184 7.93 -10.22 4.55
CA GLU A 184 8.53 -10.59 5.82
C GLU A 184 9.93 -9.96 5.98
N TYR A 185 10.26 -9.57 7.20
CA TYR A 185 11.55 -8.96 7.52
C TYR A 185 11.95 -9.31 8.94
N TYR A 186 13.18 -9.76 9.14
CA TYR A 186 13.68 -10.18 10.45
C TYR A 186 14.52 -9.08 11.08
N LEU A 187 14.34 -8.87 12.39
CA LEU A 187 15.23 -8.06 13.21
C LEU A 187 15.89 -8.94 14.26
N GLU A 188 17.20 -8.83 14.42
CA GLU A 188 17.93 -9.32 15.59
C GLU A 188 18.32 -8.13 16.46
N LYS A 189 17.81 -8.08 17.70
CA LYS A 189 18.11 -6.99 18.64
C LYS A 189 19.01 -7.49 19.77
N GLU A 190 20.14 -6.80 19.96
CA GLU A 190 21.06 -6.99 21.09
C GLU A 190 21.37 -5.64 21.75
N GLY A 191 20.76 -5.39 22.90
CA GLY A 191 20.79 -4.11 23.59
C GLY A 191 20.32 -2.96 22.69
N ALA A 192 21.27 -2.12 22.27
CA ALA A 192 21.00 -0.97 21.40
C ALA A 192 21.32 -1.23 19.92
N VAL A 193 21.90 -2.38 19.58
CA VAL A 193 22.24 -2.77 18.21
C VAL A 193 21.09 -3.57 17.62
N VAL A 194 20.77 -3.30 16.36
CA VAL A 194 19.73 -4.01 15.62
C VAL A 194 20.26 -4.36 14.25
N VAL A 195 20.15 -5.63 13.85
CA VAL A 195 20.44 -6.11 12.51
C VAL A 195 19.13 -6.49 11.84
N GLY A 196 18.83 -5.88 10.70
CA GLY A 196 17.68 -6.18 9.86
C GLY A 196 18.06 -7.05 8.68
N LYS A 197 17.26 -8.08 8.39
CA LYS A 197 17.46 -9.01 7.27
C LYS A 197 16.18 -9.20 6.48
N SER A 198 16.30 -9.04 5.17
CA SER A 198 15.25 -9.34 4.22
C SER A 198 15.14 -10.84 3.97
N THR A 199 13.94 -11.29 3.60
CA THR A 199 13.70 -12.67 3.12
C THR A 199 13.68 -12.77 1.59
N GLN A 200 13.86 -11.64 0.89
CA GLN A 200 13.71 -11.51 -0.55
C GLN A 200 15.00 -11.80 -1.31
#